data_AF-A0AAD6Z485-F1
#
_entry.id   AF-A0AAD6Z485-F1
#
_cell.length_a   1.000
_cell.length_b   1.000
_cell.length_c   1.000
_cell.angle_alpha   90.00
_cell.angle_beta   90.00
_cell.angle_gamma   90.00
#
_symmetry.space_group_name_H-M   'P 1'
#
loop_
_entity.id
_entity.type
_entity.pdbx_description
1 polymer ?
#
loop_
_entity_poly.entity_id
_entity_poly.type
_entity_poly.pdbx_seq_one_letter_code
_entity_poly.pdbx_strand_id
1 'polypeptide(L)'
;PTVDDGQFAIARVNGAIRLVQVSQATPASALSTVDVKIFRHEFIHIFRYLECKTFHPADVHILEIIDDRHKTYEEESDTVFLAKDVTERMSKLSSRAAM
;
A
#
# COMPACT_ATOMS: atom_id res chain seq x y z
N PRO A 1 0.64 15.62 7.20
CA PRO A 1 -0.49 14.67 7.34
C PRO A 1 0.03 13.31 7.79
N THR A 2 -0.15 13.01 9.09
CA THR A 2 0.13 11.70 9.67
C THR A 2 -0.96 10.73 9.20
N VAL A 3 -0.58 9.79 8.35
CA VAL A 3 -1.48 8.76 7.80
C VAL A 3 -1.64 7.65 8.85
N ASP A 4 -2.00 8.02 10.08
CA ASP A 4 -2.08 7.09 11.21
C ASP A 4 -3.37 6.24 11.13
N ASP A 5 -4.45 6.79 10.59
CA ASP A 5 -5.73 6.09 10.38
C ASP A 5 -5.93 5.61 8.91
N GLY A 6 -4.84 5.24 8.23
CA GLY A 6 -4.89 4.80 6.84
C GLY A 6 -5.07 3.30 6.65
N GLN A 7 -5.75 2.89 5.58
CA GLN A 7 -5.99 1.48 5.28
C GLN A 7 -4.86 0.90 4.41
N PHE A 8 -4.32 -0.25 4.82
CA PHE A 8 -3.29 -0.97 4.05
C PHE A 8 -3.89 -1.74 2.88
N ALA A 9 -3.24 -1.65 1.73
CA ALA A 9 -3.67 -2.30 0.50
C ALA A 9 -2.50 -2.63 -0.42
N ILE A 10 -2.69 -3.62 -1.29
CA ILE A 10 -1.90 -3.79 -2.51
C ILE A 10 -2.54 -2.91 -3.57
N ALA A 11 -1.78 -1.98 -4.13
CA ALA A 11 -2.25 -1.08 -5.17
C ALA A 11 -1.27 -1.00 -6.34
N ARG A 12 -1.80 -0.70 -7.51
CA ARG A 12 -1.00 -0.23 -8.64
C ARG A 12 -0.87 1.29 -8.54
N VAL A 13 0.36 1.76 -8.41
CA VAL A 13 0.71 3.18 -8.31
C VAL A 13 1.83 3.45 -9.31
N ASN A 14 1.62 4.42 -10.22
CA ASN A 14 2.55 4.71 -11.31
C ASN A 14 2.95 3.45 -12.11
N GLY A 15 1.98 2.57 -12.37
CA GLY A 15 2.21 1.34 -13.14
C GLY A 15 2.85 0.18 -12.37
N ALA A 16 3.40 0.41 -11.17
CA ALA A 16 4.03 -0.62 -10.34
C ALA A 16 3.10 -1.11 -9.21
N ILE A 17 3.15 -2.41 -8.90
CA ILE A 17 2.43 -2.99 -7.76
C ILE A 17 3.22 -2.71 -6.48
N ARG A 18 2.59 -2.06 -5.51
CA ARG A 18 3.20 -1.63 -4.24
C ARG A 18 2.28 -1.94 -3.07
N LEU A 19 2.89 -2.16 -1.91
CA LEU A 19 2.18 -2.09 -0.64
C LEU A 19 1.99 -0.61 -0.31
N VAL A 20 0.77 -0.21 0.00
CA VAL A 20 0.43 1.17 0.33
C VAL A 20 -0.45 1.27 1.56
N GLN A 21 -0.40 2.42 2.21
CA GLN A 21 -1.39 2.85 3.21
C GLN A 21 -2.05 4.13 2.71
N VAL A 22 -3.37 4.11 2.54
CA VAL A 22 -4.15 5.23 2.00
C VAL A 22 -4.92 5.90 3.12
N SER A 23 -4.84 7.23 3.25
CA SER A 23 -5.63 7.97 4.24
C SER A 23 -7.13 7.87 3.93
N GLN A 24 -7.96 7.50 4.92
CA GLN A 24 -9.42 7.60 4.81
C GLN A 24 -9.95 9.03 4.99
N ALA A 25 -9.08 9.97 5.39
CA ALA A 25 -9.45 11.35 5.71
C ALA A 25 -9.91 12.17 4.50
N THR A 26 -9.81 11.66 3.27
CA THR A 26 -10.28 12.34 2.07
C THR A 26 -11.64 11.78 1.64
N PRO A 27 -12.75 12.56 1.76
CA PRO A 27 -14.07 12.11 1.31
C PRO A 27 -14.06 11.72 -0.17
N ALA A 28 -14.90 10.77 -0.54
CA ALA A 28 -15.07 10.19 -1.88
C ALA A 28 -15.66 11.15 -2.93
N SER A 29 -15.25 12.42 -2.92
CA SER A 29 -15.47 13.34 -4.02
C SER A 29 -14.32 13.14 -5.01
N ALA A 30 -14.65 12.92 -6.29
CA ALA A 30 -13.72 12.65 -7.40
C ALA A 30 -12.71 13.78 -7.71
N LEU A 31 -12.54 14.76 -6.82
CA LEU A 31 -11.75 15.97 -6.97
C LEU A 31 -10.68 16.14 -5.88
N SER A 32 -10.65 15.29 -4.86
CA SER A 32 -9.72 15.44 -3.74
C SER A 32 -8.60 14.41 -3.84
N THR A 33 -7.36 14.92 -3.83
CA THR A 33 -6.16 14.08 -3.87
C THR A 33 -6.05 13.23 -2.61
N VAL A 34 -5.48 12.04 -2.75
CA VAL A 34 -5.25 11.09 -1.65
C VAL A 34 -3.78 11.03 -1.31
N ASP A 35 -3.47 11.07 -0.01
CA ASP A 35 -2.11 10.84 0.48
C ASP A 35 -1.90 9.33 0.65
N VAL A 36 -0.81 8.85 0.05
CA VAL A 36 -0.49 7.43 -0.01
C VAL A 36 0.93 7.22 0.50
N LYS A 37 1.07 6.54 1.64
CA LYS A 37 2.36 5.99 2.05
C LYS A 37 2.67 4.78 1.19
N ILE A 38 3.87 4.73 0.63
CA ILE A 38 4.36 3.65 -0.20
C ILE A 38 5.42 2.90 0.59
N PHE A 39 5.31 1.58 0.60
CA PHE A 39 6.26 0.69 1.25
C PHE A 39 7.00 -0.12 0.18
N ARG A 40 8.32 -0.21 0.33
CA ARG A 40 9.16 -1.06 -0.50
C ARG A 40 9.31 -2.43 0.14
N HIS A 41 9.32 -3.47 -0.69
CA HIS A 41 9.72 -4.80 -0.25
C HIS A 41 11.22 -4.80 0.03
N GLU A 42 11.62 -5.25 1.23
CA GLU A 42 13.04 -5.32 1.60
C GLU A 42 13.49 -6.79 1.66
N PHE A 43 12.80 -7.61 2.47
CA PHE A 43 13.10 -9.04 2.59
C PHE A 43 11.86 -9.85 2.90
N ILE A 44 11.66 -11.00 2.23
CA ILE A 44 10.63 -12.00 2.56
C ILE A 44 9.25 -11.35 2.76
N HIS A 45 8.88 -11.07 4.00
CA HIS A 45 7.58 -10.53 4.44
C HIS A 45 7.67 -9.10 4.99
N ILE A 46 8.86 -8.50 4.94
CA ILE A 46 9.19 -7.20 5.52
C ILE A 46 9.11 -6.14 4.43
N PHE A 47 8.29 -5.14 4.69
CA PHE A 47 8.11 -3.97 3.87
C PHE A 47 8.44 -2.73 4.68
N ARG A 48 9.31 -1.88 4.16
CA ARG A 48 9.73 -0.66 4.85
C ARG A 48 9.15 0.55 4.16
N TYR A 49 8.77 1.55 4.94
CA TYR A 49 8.35 2.83 4.40
C TYR A 49 9.42 3.36 3.43
N LEU A 50 8.95 3.81 2.27
CA LEU A 50 9.80 4.43 1.26
C LEU A 50 9.54 5.93 1.21
N GLU A 51 8.28 6.31 1.00
CA GLU A 51 7.88 7.70 0.83
C GLU A 51 6.36 7.85 0.99
N CYS A 52 5.90 9.09 1.17
CA CYS A 52 4.50 9.47 1.12
C CYS A 52 4.29 10.40 -0.07
N LYS A 53 3.28 10.10 -0.89
CA LYS A 53 2.97 10.87 -2.09
C LYS A 53 1.47 11.13 -2.20
N THR A 54 1.15 12.32 -2.68
CA THR A 54 -0.20 12.74 -2.98
C THR A 54 -0.54 12.37 -4.43
N PHE A 55 -1.61 11.61 -4.63
CA PHE A 55 -2.07 11.16 -5.93
C PHE A 55 -3.47 11.66 -6.25
N HIS A 56 -3.79 11.77 -7.54
CA HIS A 56 -5.18 11.80 -7.95
C HIS A 56 -5.79 10.40 -7.71
N PRO A 57 -7.04 10.27 -7.24
CA PRO A 57 -7.66 8.96 -6.99
C PRO A 57 -7.67 8.03 -8.21
N ALA A 58 -7.70 8.60 -9.41
CA ALA A 58 -7.64 7.84 -10.66
C ALA A 58 -6.27 7.18 -10.92
N ASP A 59 -5.19 7.65 -10.30
CA ASP A 59 -3.83 7.13 -10.49
C ASP A 59 -3.47 6.02 -9.47
N VAL A 60 -4.36 5.77 -8.51
CA VAL A 60 -4.21 4.76 -7.47
C VAL A 60 -5.28 3.70 -7.66
N HIS A 61 -4.88 2.53 -8.15
CA HIS A 61 -5.80 1.40 -8.31
C HIS A 61 -5.57 0.38 -7.20
N ILE A 62 -6.47 0.37 -6.23
CA ILE A 62 -6.49 -0.65 -5.18
C ILE A 62 -6.86 -1.99 -5.80
N LEU A 63 -5.98 -2.98 -5.63
CA LEU A 63 -6.18 -4.35 -6.13
C LEU A 63 -6.68 -5.28 -5.03
N GLU A 64 -6.14 -5.13 -3.82
CA GLU A 64 -6.49 -5.94 -2.65
C GLU A 64 -6.36 -5.12 -1.38
N ILE A 65 -7.40 -5.09 -0.56
CA ILE A 65 -7.34 -4.51 0.79
C ILE A 65 -6.75 -5.55 1.73
N ILE A 66 -5.79 -5.15 2.56
CA ILE A 66 -5.14 -6.05 3.52
C ILE A 66 -5.83 -5.95 4.87
N ASP A 67 -6.48 -7.05 5.25
CA ASP A 67 -7.07 -7.26 6.57
C ASP A 67 -5.99 -7.22 7.67
N ASP A 68 -6.31 -6.63 8.83
CA ASP A 68 -5.41 -6.49 9.98
C ASP A 68 -4.83 -7.84 10.43
N ARG A 69 -5.56 -8.96 10.28
CA ARG A 69 -5.03 -10.29 10.65
C ARG A 69 -3.86 -10.78 9.79
N HIS A 70 -3.65 -10.18 8.62
CA HIS A 70 -2.58 -10.56 7.70
C HIS A 70 -1.41 -9.56 7.70
N LYS A 71 -1.38 -8.63 8.66
CA LYS A 71 -0.29 -7.68 8.78
C LYS A 71 0.03 -7.33 10.24
N THR A 72 1.26 -6.89 10.45
CA THR A 72 1.69 -6.18 11.65
C THR A 72 2.40 -4.91 11.20
N TYR A 73 1.93 -3.74 11.63
CA TYR A 73 2.60 -2.48 11.37
C TYR A 73 3.29 -2.01 12.65
N GLU A 74 4.60 -1.83 12.59
CA GLU A 74 5.42 -1.22 13.64
C GLU A 74 5.68 0.24 13.26
N GLU A 75 4.91 1.15 13.84
CA GLU A 75 4.98 2.59 13.56
C GLU A 75 6.35 3.19 13.91
N GLU A 76 6.96 2.77 15.03
CA GLU A 76 8.27 3.27 15.48
C GLU A 76 9.38 3.03 14.45
N SER A 77 9.31 1.89 13.74
CA SER A 77 10.31 1.49 12.74
C SER A 77 9.81 1.66 11.30
N ASP A 78 8.60 2.18 11.12
CA ASP A 78 7.93 2.33 9.83
C ASP A 78 7.99 1.04 8.97
N THR A 79 7.76 -0.09 9.64
CA THR A 79 7.95 -1.42 9.07
C THR A 79 6.65 -2.20 9.13
N VAL A 80 6.28 -2.80 8.00
CA VAL A 80 5.10 -3.64 7.86
C VAL A 80 5.53 -5.06 7.58
N PHE A 81 5.06 -5.98 8.41
CA PHE A 81 5.18 -7.40 8.19
C PHE A 81 3.89 -7.90 7.57
N LEU A 82 3.96 -8.53 6.40
CA LEU A 82 2.82 -9.12 5.73
C LEU A 82 2.83 -10.64 5.89
N ALA A 83 1.65 -11.24 5.99
CA ALA A 83 1.53 -12.68 5.96
C ALA A 83 2.08 -13.24 4.62
N LYS A 84 2.57 -14.48 4.68
CA LYS A 84 3.23 -15.13 3.55
C LYS A 84 2.34 -15.21 2.32
N ASP A 85 1.09 -15.58 2.52
CA ASP A 85 0.08 -15.70 1.49
C ASP A 85 -0.19 -14.36 0.77
N VAL A 86 -0.22 -13.24 1.51
CA VAL A 86 -0.35 -11.88 0.93
C VAL A 86 0.87 -11.56 0.07
N THR A 87 2.07 -11.84 0.57
CA THR A 87 3.32 -11.60 -0.17
C THR A 87 3.35 -12.40 -1.47
N GLU A 88 2.94 -13.68 -1.43
CA GLU A 88 2.86 -14.53 -2.62
C GLU A 88 1.82 -14.03 -3.63
N ARG A 89 0.67 -13.53 -3.16
CA ARG A 89 -0.34 -12.90 -4.02
C ARG A 89 0.22 -11.65 -4.69
N MET A 90 0.92 -10.79 -3.94
CA MET A 90 1.57 -9.61 -4.47
C MET A 90 2.59 -9.95 -5.57
N SER A 91 3.44 -10.97 -5.35
CA SER A 91 4.40 -11.42 -6.37
C SER A 91 3.72 -11.95 -7.64
N LYS A 92 2.58 -12.65 -7.51
CA LYS A 92 1.77 -13.10 -8.65
C LYS A 92 1.15 -11.93 -9.43
N LEU A 93 0.72 -10.88 -8.74
CA LEU A 93 0.19 -9.67 -9.39
C LEU A 93 1.29 -8.91 -10.14
N SER A 94 2.48 -8.77 -9.53
CA SER A 94 3.62 -8.10 -10.15
C SER A 94 4.13 -8.81 -11.41
N SER A 95 4.21 -10.14 -11.39
CA SER A 95 4.62 -10.93 -12.56
C SER A 95 3.63 -10.83 -13.73
N ARG A 96 2.33 -10.79 -13.46
CA ARG A 96 1.30 -10.58 -14.48
C ARG A 96 1.28 -9.16 -15.05
N ALA A 97 1.69 -8.16 -14.26
CA ALA A 97 1.75 -6.77 -14.70
C ALA A 97 3.00 -6.45 -15.54
N ALA A 98 4.02 -7.33 -15.54
CA ALA A 98 5.26 -7.20 -16.31
C ALA A 98 5.22 -7.91 -17.68
N MET A 99 4.13 -8.62 -17.98
CA MET A 99 3.82 -9.22 -19.29
C MET A 99 2.92 -8.29 -20.09
#